data_AF-A0A1B6I662-F1
#
_entry.id   AF-A0A1B6I662-F1
#
_cell.length_a   1.000
_cell.length_b   1.000
_cell.length_c   1.000
_cell.angle_alpha   90.00
_cell.angle_beta   90.00
_cell.angle_gamma   90.00
#
_symmetry.space_group_name_H-M   'P 1'
#
loop_
_entity.id
_entity.type
_entity.pdbx_description
1 polymer ?
#
loop_
_entity_poly.entity_id
_entity_poly.type
_entity_poly.pdbx_seq_one_letter_code
_entity_poly.pdbx_strand_id
1 'polypeptide(L)'
;LAMQLKMTVGVANIMAKEEKITKIVLSHLRKVPEVLLLGNCSQQAKRLAVFSFMVRHPRGTFLHHNFVCAVLNDVFGIQARGGCACAGPYAQDLMGIDEDLAAQYENILLEDEKLDRHHLRRKEEHSSYELLRPGFTRVSLPYHISEAEVLYVMEAIKMVATEGWKLLPQYIVNPETSEWRHHSNTVFRDRKWLGQIRYVDGKMAVHERKVSGVASCPSDYGECLQTARNTFNKARKMAQRYPLGDQCVMFNEETNRLRWFMLPSEAQDLLLGNCTNVKTSLPFTPSDYGGSRGGGGLSPPHHSPHSFSRHKSLSSLEIQLNNINGQEVRARADSCSKDHPRLVGARERCYSL
;
A
#
# COMPACT_ATOMS: atom_id res chain seq x y z
N LEU A 1 9.08 -14.37 29.14
CA LEU A 1 7.75 -13.75 28.93
C LEU A 1 7.07 -14.19 27.62
N ALA A 2 7.59 -13.85 26.43
CA ALA A 2 6.94 -14.18 25.15
C ALA A 2 6.66 -15.69 24.95
N MET A 3 7.61 -16.55 25.30
CA MET A 3 7.43 -18.01 25.24
C MET A 3 6.35 -18.51 26.21
N GLN A 4 6.27 -17.93 27.40
CA GLN A 4 5.25 -18.29 28.40
C GLN A 4 3.85 -17.93 27.89
N LEU A 5 3.68 -16.73 27.31
CA LEU A 5 2.42 -16.32 26.69
C LEU A 5 2.03 -17.27 25.54
N LYS A 6 2.97 -17.64 24.66
CA LYS A 6 2.74 -18.62 23.59
C LYS A 6 2.25 -19.95 24.15
N MET A 7 2.87 -20.45 25.22
CA MET A 7 2.46 -21.71 25.87
C MET A 7 1.06 -21.59 26.49
N THR A 8 0.74 -20.46 27.12
CA THR A 8 -0.59 -20.22 27.70
C THR A 8 -1.70 -20.12 26.66
N VAL A 9 -1.45 -19.44 25.53
CA VAL A 9 -2.43 -19.35 24.42
C VAL A 9 -2.59 -20.69 23.71
N GLY A 10 -1.52 -21.48 23.65
CA GLY A 10 -1.47 -22.79 23.02
C GLY A 10 -1.18 -22.72 21.52
N VAL A 11 -0.23 -23.54 21.05
CA VAL A 11 0.20 -23.57 19.64
C VAL A 11 -0.95 -23.93 18.70
N ALA A 12 -1.77 -24.92 19.06
CA ALA A 12 -2.91 -25.34 18.24
C ALA A 12 -3.93 -24.21 18.04
N ASN A 13 -4.18 -23.39 19.06
CA ASN A 13 -5.09 -22.25 18.98
C ASN A 13 -4.53 -21.13 18.10
N ILE A 14 -3.23 -20.83 18.22
CA ILE A 14 -2.55 -19.87 17.34
C ILE A 14 -2.68 -20.30 15.88
N MET A 15 -2.34 -21.57 15.58
CA MET A 15 -2.42 -22.11 14.23
C MET A 15 -3.85 -22.09 13.67
N ALA A 16 -4.85 -22.47 14.46
CA ALA A 16 -6.25 -22.44 14.03
C ALA A 16 -6.73 -21.02 13.72
N LYS A 17 -6.32 -20.02 14.51
CA LYS A 17 -6.65 -18.60 14.25
C LYS A 17 -5.94 -18.07 13.00
N GLU A 18 -4.66 -18.36 12.82
CA GLU A 18 -3.91 -17.98 11.61
C GLU A 18 -4.49 -18.62 10.35
N GLU A 19 -4.94 -19.88 10.43
CA GLU A 19 -5.62 -20.55 9.34
C GLU A 19 -6.96 -19.88 8.98
N LYS A 20 -7.76 -19.49 9.99
CA LYS A 20 -9.01 -18.72 9.77
C LYS A 20 -8.71 -17.39 9.06
N ILE A 21 -7.74 -16.63 9.56
CA ILE A 21 -7.32 -15.35 8.96
C ILE A 21 -6.88 -15.56 7.51
N THR A 22 -6.06 -16.58 7.26
CA THR A 22 -5.55 -16.90 5.93
C THR A 22 -6.66 -17.21 4.94
N LYS A 23 -7.66 -18.01 5.34
CA LYS A 23 -8.81 -18.33 4.50
C LYS A 23 -9.61 -17.08 4.12
N ILE A 24 -9.87 -16.20 5.08
CA ILE A 24 -10.55 -14.91 4.85
C ILE A 24 -9.75 -14.07 3.86
N VAL A 25 -8.48 -13.80 4.14
CA VAL A 25 -7.63 -12.95 3.30
C VAL A 25 -7.52 -13.49 1.87
N LEU A 26 -7.23 -14.78 1.70
CA LEU A 26 -7.13 -15.38 0.36
C LEU A 26 -8.46 -15.28 -0.41
N SER A 27 -9.60 -15.46 0.27
CA SER A 27 -10.92 -15.32 -0.36
C SER A 27 -11.23 -13.89 -0.80
N HIS A 28 -10.70 -12.89 -0.10
CA HIS A 28 -10.85 -11.47 -0.44
C HIS A 28 -9.89 -11.06 -1.57
N LEU A 29 -8.60 -11.38 -1.45
CA LEU A 29 -7.59 -10.97 -2.43
C LEU A 29 -7.85 -11.56 -3.83
N ARG A 30 -8.38 -12.80 -3.92
CA ARG A 30 -8.79 -13.39 -5.20
C ARG A 30 -9.85 -12.58 -5.96
N LYS A 31 -10.63 -11.74 -5.26
CA LYS A 31 -11.67 -10.89 -5.86
C LYS A 31 -11.12 -9.56 -6.37
N VAL A 32 -9.84 -9.25 -6.15
CA VAL A 32 -9.19 -7.99 -6.51
C VAL A 32 -8.12 -8.28 -7.57
N PRO A 33 -8.44 -8.22 -8.88
CA PRO A 33 -7.52 -8.62 -9.95
C PRO A 33 -6.28 -7.74 -10.06
N GLU A 34 -6.32 -6.52 -9.51
CA GLU A 34 -5.18 -5.60 -9.42
C GLU A 34 -4.11 -6.06 -8.41
N VAL A 35 -4.47 -6.94 -7.47
CA VAL A 35 -3.52 -7.48 -6.47
C VAL A 35 -2.97 -8.83 -6.95
N LEU A 36 -1.68 -8.85 -7.26
CA LEU A 36 -0.96 -10.06 -7.61
C LEU A 36 -0.29 -10.62 -6.35
N LEU A 37 -0.92 -11.62 -5.74
CA LEU A 37 -0.37 -12.32 -4.59
C LEU A 37 0.77 -13.24 -5.04
N LEU A 38 1.93 -13.10 -4.42
CA LEU A 38 3.11 -13.91 -4.73
C LEU A 38 3.13 -15.21 -3.92
N GLY A 39 3.57 -16.29 -4.57
CA GLY A 39 3.66 -17.62 -4.00
C GLY A 39 2.35 -18.42 -4.02
N ASN A 40 2.33 -19.55 -3.33
CA ASN A 40 1.20 -20.47 -3.37
C ASN A 40 -0.07 -19.85 -2.75
N CYS A 41 -1.12 -19.75 -3.57
CA CYS A 41 -2.40 -19.16 -3.23
C CYS A 41 -3.48 -20.20 -2.90
N SER A 42 -3.12 -21.49 -2.85
CA SER A 42 -4.02 -22.57 -2.48
C SER A 42 -4.54 -22.40 -1.04
N GLN A 43 -5.85 -22.61 -0.85
CA GLN A 43 -6.47 -22.62 0.47
C GLN A 43 -6.11 -23.86 1.29
N GLN A 44 -5.57 -24.90 0.66
CA GLN A 44 -5.20 -26.16 1.31
C GLN A 44 -3.76 -26.14 1.83
N ALA A 45 -2.91 -25.22 1.34
CA ALA A 45 -1.54 -25.10 1.78
C ALA A 45 -1.47 -24.44 3.16
N LYS A 46 -0.81 -25.10 4.11
CA LYS A 46 -0.51 -24.50 5.42
C LYS A 46 0.48 -23.36 5.24
N ARG A 47 0.11 -22.16 5.69
CA ARG A 47 0.96 -20.96 5.63
C ARG A 47 0.68 -20.03 6.80
N LEU A 48 1.65 -19.17 7.10
CA LEU A 48 1.45 -18.06 8.02
C LEU A 48 0.58 -16.97 7.36
N ALA A 49 -0.08 -16.16 8.18
CA ALA A 49 -0.88 -15.01 7.76
C ALA A 49 -0.01 -13.81 7.32
N VAL A 50 0.96 -14.10 6.44
CA VAL A 50 1.89 -13.15 5.82
C VAL A 50 1.65 -13.19 4.31
N PHE A 51 1.36 -12.03 3.74
CA PHE A 51 0.95 -11.88 2.35
C PHE A 51 1.86 -10.90 1.64
N SER A 52 2.59 -11.41 0.65
CA SER A 52 3.46 -10.62 -0.24
C SER A 52 2.75 -10.43 -1.58
N PHE A 53 2.60 -9.19 -2.03
CA PHE A 53 1.85 -8.89 -3.25
C PHE A 53 2.43 -7.70 -4.01
N MET A 54 2.13 -7.67 -5.31
CA MET A 54 2.36 -6.53 -6.18
C MET A 54 1.00 -5.94 -6.58
N VAL A 55 0.97 -4.62 -6.83
CA VAL A 55 -0.23 -3.93 -7.30
C VAL A 55 -0.05 -3.58 -8.77
N ARG A 56 -0.87 -4.17 -9.64
CA ARG A 56 -0.86 -3.91 -11.07
C ARG A 56 -1.94 -2.91 -11.43
N HIS A 57 -1.52 -1.84 -12.09
CA HIS A 57 -2.42 -0.88 -12.69
C HIS A 57 -3.06 -1.46 -13.97
N PRO A 58 -4.33 -1.15 -14.29
CA PRO A 58 -5.01 -1.66 -15.50
C PRO A 58 -4.35 -1.33 -16.84
N ARG A 59 -3.38 -0.41 -16.89
CA ARG A 59 -2.57 -0.09 -18.08
C ARG A 59 -1.36 -1.02 -18.28
N GLY A 60 -1.11 -1.93 -17.34
CA GLY A 60 -0.07 -2.95 -17.46
C GLY A 60 1.06 -2.80 -16.45
N THR A 61 1.41 -1.57 -16.06
CA THR A 61 2.48 -1.25 -15.09
C THR A 61 2.10 -1.54 -13.65
N PHE A 62 3.09 -1.54 -12.75
CA PHE A 62 2.88 -1.71 -11.32
C PHE A 62 2.96 -0.40 -10.55
N LEU A 63 2.44 -0.42 -9.32
CA LEU A 63 2.77 0.59 -8.32
C LEU A 63 4.01 0.15 -7.56
N HIS A 64 4.94 1.09 -7.34
CA HIS A 64 6.17 0.83 -6.61
C HIS A 64 5.84 0.36 -5.18
N HIS A 65 6.51 -0.68 -4.68
CA HIS A 65 6.16 -1.29 -3.40
C HIS A 65 6.28 -0.32 -2.21
N ASN A 66 7.30 0.56 -2.21
CA ASN A 66 7.46 1.57 -1.17
C ASN A 66 6.36 2.63 -1.24
N PHE A 67 5.85 2.96 -2.43
CA PHE A 67 4.69 3.83 -2.57
C PHE A 67 3.43 3.20 -1.99
N VAL A 68 3.17 1.92 -2.32
CA VAL A 68 2.02 1.18 -1.76
C VAL A 68 2.10 1.15 -0.22
N CYS A 69 3.28 0.90 0.34
CA CYS A 69 3.51 0.95 1.79
C CYS A 69 3.25 2.35 2.38
N ALA A 70 3.75 3.40 1.71
CA ALA A 70 3.55 4.78 2.15
C ALA A 70 2.05 5.13 2.16
N VAL A 71 1.29 4.79 1.13
CA VAL A 71 -0.15 5.06 1.08
C VAL A 71 -0.92 4.26 2.14
N LEU A 72 -0.59 2.98 2.35
CA LEU A 72 -1.20 2.17 3.41
C LEU A 72 -0.97 2.79 4.80
N ASN A 73 0.22 3.32 5.04
CA ASN A 73 0.56 4.01 6.28
C ASN A 73 -0.16 5.36 6.40
N ASP A 74 0.01 6.24 5.42
CA ASP A 74 -0.39 7.64 5.50
C ASP A 74 -1.91 7.83 5.43
N VAL A 75 -2.62 6.96 4.69
CA VAL A 75 -4.07 7.07 4.48
C VAL A 75 -4.86 6.17 5.44
N PHE A 76 -4.33 5.00 5.79
CA PHE A 76 -5.07 3.99 6.56
C PHE A 76 -4.45 3.64 7.91
N GLY A 77 -3.24 4.12 8.21
CA GLY A 77 -2.51 3.74 9.43
C GLY A 77 -2.09 2.27 9.45
N ILE A 78 -1.99 1.61 8.29
CA ILE A 78 -1.63 0.20 8.17
C ILE A 78 -0.13 0.10 7.88
N GLN A 79 0.60 -0.52 8.81
CA GLN A 79 2.02 -0.74 8.62
C GLN A 79 2.26 -1.94 7.70
N ALA A 80 2.82 -1.66 6.51
CA ALA A 80 3.32 -2.66 5.57
C ALA A 80 4.85 -2.57 5.45
N ARG A 81 5.46 -3.57 4.83
CA ARG A 81 6.90 -3.55 4.50
C ARG A 81 7.11 -3.75 3.01
N GLY A 82 7.95 -2.92 2.40
CA GLY A 82 8.36 -3.05 1.00
C GLY A 82 9.73 -3.71 0.87
N GLY A 83 10.01 -4.24 -0.33
CA GLY A 83 11.35 -4.68 -0.74
C GLY A 83 11.53 -6.21 -0.82
N CYS A 84 12.78 -6.62 -1.01
CA CYS A 84 13.19 -7.99 -1.37
C CYS A 84 14.17 -8.59 -0.32
N ALA A 85 14.01 -8.23 0.96
CA ALA A 85 15.15 -8.15 1.90
C ALA A 85 15.73 -9.46 2.47
N CYS A 86 15.12 -10.64 2.29
CA CYS A 86 15.55 -11.83 3.04
C CYS A 86 15.70 -13.13 2.22
N ALA A 87 15.28 -13.13 0.96
CA ALA A 87 15.35 -14.30 0.08
C ALA A 87 15.40 -13.81 -1.38
N GLY A 88 16.45 -13.06 -1.71
CA GLY A 88 16.60 -12.35 -3.00
C GLY A 88 16.30 -13.24 -4.21
N PRO A 89 16.98 -14.39 -4.37
CA PRO A 89 16.75 -15.29 -5.50
C PRO A 89 15.31 -15.82 -5.55
N TYR A 90 14.77 -16.29 -4.43
CA TYR A 90 13.39 -16.79 -4.38
C TYR A 90 12.37 -15.70 -4.75
N ALA A 91 12.60 -14.46 -4.31
CA ALA A 91 11.75 -13.34 -4.66
C ALA A 91 11.87 -12.95 -6.14
N GLN A 92 13.05 -13.06 -6.74
CA GLN A 92 13.26 -12.88 -8.17
C GLN A 92 12.48 -13.95 -8.96
N ASP A 93 12.55 -15.22 -8.56
CA ASP A 93 11.78 -16.31 -9.18
C ASP A 93 10.26 -16.06 -9.12
N LEU A 94 9.76 -15.63 -7.95
CA LEU A 94 8.36 -15.26 -7.75
C LEU A 94 7.91 -14.12 -8.69
N MET A 95 8.81 -13.17 -8.96
CA MET A 95 8.56 -12.05 -9.86
C MET A 95 8.81 -12.39 -11.33
N GLY A 96 9.30 -13.59 -11.66
CA GLY A 96 9.62 -13.99 -13.02
C GLY A 96 10.83 -13.24 -13.57
N ILE A 97 11.80 -12.93 -12.72
CA ILE A 97 13.08 -12.33 -13.07
C ILE A 97 14.07 -13.48 -13.30
N ASP A 98 14.55 -13.63 -14.52
CA ASP A 98 15.59 -14.60 -14.86
C ASP A 98 16.98 -14.11 -14.43
N GLU A 99 17.98 -15.00 -14.54
CA GLU A 99 19.36 -14.71 -14.10
C GLU A 99 19.98 -13.55 -14.88
N ASP A 100 19.70 -13.43 -16.18
CA ASP A 100 20.22 -12.35 -17.03
C ASP A 100 19.64 -10.99 -16.64
N LEU A 101 18.33 -10.94 -16.35
CA LEU A 101 17.66 -9.73 -15.88
C LEU A 101 18.07 -9.39 -14.44
N ALA A 102 18.27 -10.40 -13.59
CA ALA A 102 18.79 -10.20 -12.24
C ALA A 102 20.19 -9.57 -12.27
N ALA A 103 21.07 -10.04 -13.16
CA ALA A 103 22.40 -9.46 -13.37
C ALA A 103 22.34 -8.01 -13.88
N GLN A 104 21.40 -7.70 -14.78
CA GLN A 104 21.18 -6.31 -15.23
C GLN A 104 20.75 -5.38 -14.07
N TYR A 105 19.83 -5.83 -13.22
CA TYR A 105 19.45 -5.07 -12.02
C TYR A 105 20.64 -4.92 -11.06
N GLU A 106 21.40 -5.99 -10.83
CA GLU A 106 22.58 -5.95 -9.98
C GLU A 106 23.57 -4.90 -10.48
N ASN A 107 23.95 -4.94 -11.76
CA ASN A 107 24.92 -4.01 -12.35
C ASN A 107 24.53 -2.53 -12.18
N ILE A 108 23.24 -2.18 -12.26
CA ILE A 108 22.77 -0.81 -12.09
C ILE A 108 22.63 -0.41 -10.61
N LEU A 109 22.39 -1.40 -9.74
CA LEU A 109 22.25 -1.18 -8.29
C LEU A 109 23.58 -1.26 -7.55
N LEU A 110 24.67 -1.71 -8.19
CA LEU A 110 26.00 -1.71 -7.59
C LEU A 110 26.38 -0.27 -7.19
N GLU A 111 26.79 -0.12 -5.94
CA GLU A 111 27.36 1.11 -5.39
C GLU A 111 28.77 1.31 -5.94
N ASP A 112 29.27 2.56 -5.99
CA ASP A 112 30.63 2.85 -6.44
C ASP A 112 31.65 2.06 -5.59
N GLU A 113 32.49 1.25 -6.25
CA GLU A 113 33.50 0.41 -5.60
C GLU A 113 34.46 1.19 -4.68
N LYS A 114 34.53 2.52 -4.85
CA LYS A 114 35.36 3.43 -4.05
C LYS A 114 34.75 3.80 -2.70
N LEU A 115 33.50 3.43 -2.41
CA LEU A 115 32.87 3.68 -1.12
C LEU A 115 33.44 2.74 -0.05
N ASP A 116 34.23 3.32 0.84
CA ASP A 116 34.88 2.61 1.95
C ASP A 116 33.86 2.11 2.98
N ARG A 117 33.65 0.79 3.01
CA ARG A 117 32.72 0.08 3.89
C ARG A 117 33.12 0.06 5.37
N HIS A 118 34.30 0.60 5.74
CA HIS A 118 34.83 0.51 7.11
C HIS A 118 34.39 1.65 8.04
N HIS A 119 33.88 2.76 7.51
CA HIS A 119 33.47 3.90 8.33
C HIS A 119 31.98 4.21 8.14
N LEU A 120 31.21 4.07 9.23
CA LEU A 120 29.77 4.33 9.28
C LEU A 120 29.38 5.63 8.54
N ARG A 121 28.57 5.49 7.49
CA ARG A 121 27.76 6.52 6.83
C ARG A 121 28.51 7.71 6.25
N ARG A 122 28.88 7.62 4.97
CA ARG A 122 29.17 8.76 4.10
C ARG A 122 28.04 9.04 3.10
N LYS A 123 28.01 10.30 2.66
CA LYS A 123 27.18 10.80 1.55
C LYS A 123 27.50 9.97 0.30
N GLU A 124 26.51 9.62 -0.52
CA GLU A 124 26.64 8.80 -1.76
C GLU A 124 26.73 7.27 -1.54
N GLU A 125 26.37 6.76 -0.35
CA GLU A 125 26.36 5.30 -0.06
C GLU A 125 25.30 4.49 -0.80
N HIS A 126 24.29 5.11 -1.43
CA HIS A 126 23.25 4.36 -2.14
C HIS A 126 23.41 4.54 -3.65
N SER A 127 23.14 3.47 -4.41
CA SER A 127 23.00 3.61 -5.86
C SER A 127 21.99 4.70 -6.18
N SER A 128 22.35 5.60 -7.12
CA SER A 128 21.46 6.63 -7.66
C SER A 128 20.16 6.07 -8.24
N TYR A 129 20.08 4.74 -8.42
CA TYR A 129 18.95 4.02 -8.99
C TYR A 129 18.34 2.99 -8.03
N GLU A 130 18.47 3.16 -6.71
CA GLU A 130 17.83 2.28 -5.71
C GLU A 130 16.32 2.14 -5.94
N LEU A 131 15.67 3.16 -6.53
CA LEU A 131 14.29 3.12 -6.99
C LEU A 131 13.96 2.00 -8.01
N LEU A 132 14.94 1.51 -8.77
CA LEU A 132 14.74 0.41 -9.73
C LEU A 132 14.72 -0.96 -9.05
N ARG A 133 15.16 -1.08 -7.80
CA ARG A 133 15.24 -2.36 -7.10
C ARG A 133 13.88 -3.07 -7.12
N PRO A 134 13.80 -4.28 -7.74
CA PRO A 134 12.56 -5.04 -7.75
C PRO A 134 12.13 -5.45 -6.35
N GLY A 135 10.82 -5.46 -6.10
CA GLY A 135 10.29 -5.87 -4.81
C GLY A 135 8.76 -5.88 -4.75
N PHE A 136 8.25 -6.25 -3.59
CA PHE A 136 6.82 -6.39 -3.34
C PHE A 136 6.43 -5.76 -2.00
N THR A 137 5.12 -5.58 -1.80
CA THR A 137 4.55 -5.14 -0.53
C THR A 137 4.18 -6.36 0.31
N ARG A 138 4.50 -6.33 1.60
CA ARG A 138 4.19 -7.40 2.55
C ARG A 138 3.38 -6.89 3.73
N VAL A 139 2.27 -7.57 4.01
CA VAL A 139 1.44 -7.35 5.21
C VAL A 139 1.42 -8.63 6.04
N SER A 140 1.55 -8.49 7.36
CA SER A 140 1.51 -9.59 8.33
C SER A 140 0.36 -9.34 9.29
N LEU A 141 -0.57 -10.28 9.38
CA LEU A 141 -1.72 -10.18 10.28
C LEU A 141 -1.50 -11.07 11.51
N PRO A 142 -1.44 -10.51 12.72
CA PRO A 142 -1.21 -11.30 13.92
C PRO A 142 -2.41 -12.17 14.26
N TYR A 143 -2.20 -13.34 14.89
CA TYR A 143 -3.28 -14.28 15.23
C TYR A 143 -4.38 -13.71 16.13
N HIS A 144 -4.12 -12.61 16.83
CA HIS A 144 -5.07 -11.95 17.75
C HIS A 144 -5.85 -10.80 17.10
N ILE A 145 -5.66 -10.54 15.79
CA ILE A 145 -6.43 -9.55 15.06
C ILE A 145 -7.93 -9.92 15.04
N SER A 146 -8.79 -8.92 15.19
CA SER A 146 -10.24 -9.10 15.10
C SER A 146 -10.69 -9.24 13.64
N GLU A 147 -11.85 -9.86 13.43
CA GLU A 147 -12.41 -10.00 12.08
C GLU A 147 -12.70 -8.65 11.41
N ALA A 148 -13.14 -7.66 12.19
CA ALA A 148 -13.36 -6.30 11.71
C ALA A 148 -12.07 -5.62 11.23
N GLU A 149 -10.96 -5.81 11.95
CA GLU A 149 -9.64 -5.31 11.55
C GLU A 149 -9.13 -6.00 10.27
N VAL A 150 -9.33 -7.32 10.14
CA VAL A 150 -8.98 -8.03 8.90
C VAL A 150 -9.74 -7.46 7.72
N LEU A 151 -11.06 -7.26 7.85
CA LEU A 151 -11.89 -6.69 6.79
C LEU A 151 -11.49 -5.25 6.45
N TYR A 152 -11.15 -4.44 7.45
CA TYR A 152 -10.63 -3.08 7.25
C TYR A 152 -9.33 -3.11 6.43
N VAL A 153 -8.37 -3.96 6.78
CA VAL A 153 -7.11 -4.10 6.04
C VAL A 153 -7.36 -4.60 4.61
N MET A 154 -8.30 -5.53 4.41
CA MET A 154 -8.64 -6.02 3.06
C MET A 154 -9.27 -4.92 2.19
N GLU A 155 -10.19 -4.11 2.72
CA GLU A 155 -10.78 -3.01 1.96
C GLU A 155 -9.75 -1.90 1.70
N ALA A 156 -8.85 -1.63 2.64
CA ALA A 156 -7.74 -0.70 2.44
C ALA A 156 -6.81 -1.15 1.30
N ILE A 157 -6.36 -2.42 1.31
CA ILE A 157 -5.54 -2.99 0.24
C ILE A 157 -6.27 -2.90 -1.10
N LYS A 158 -7.56 -3.23 -1.15
CA LYS A 158 -8.37 -3.11 -2.37
C LYS A 158 -8.43 -1.66 -2.86
N MET A 159 -8.69 -0.70 -1.98
CA MET A 159 -8.73 0.72 -2.35
C MET A 159 -7.38 1.21 -2.86
N VAL A 160 -6.27 0.82 -2.23
CA VAL A 160 -4.92 1.14 -2.75
C VAL A 160 -4.68 0.48 -4.10
N ALA A 161 -5.13 -0.76 -4.28
CA ALA A 161 -4.94 -1.48 -5.54
C ALA A 161 -5.70 -0.85 -6.71
N THR A 162 -6.93 -0.41 -6.49
CA THR A 162 -7.79 0.14 -7.55
C THR A 162 -7.59 1.65 -7.75
N GLU A 163 -7.34 2.39 -6.67
CA GLU A 163 -7.40 3.86 -6.64
C GLU A 163 -6.09 4.52 -6.17
N GLY A 164 -5.15 3.76 -5.59
CA GLY A 164 -3.92 4.27 -4.99
C GLY A 164 -3.05 5.06 -5.96
N TRP A 165 -2.99 4.63 -7.22
CA TRP A 165 -2.25 5.30 -8.30
C TRP A 165 -2.64 6.77 -8.46
N LYS A 166 -3.89 7.16 -8.14
CA LYS A 166 -4.36 8.54 -8.23
C LYS A 166 -3.61 9.47 -7.26
N LEU A 167 -3.05 8.94 -6.18
CA LEU A 167 -2.28 9.73 -5.23
C LEU A 167 -0.82 9.89 -5.62
N LEU A 168 -0.29 9.13 -6.59
CA LEU A 168 1.12 9.23 -7.02
C LEU A 168 1.59 10.68 -7.24
N PRO A 169 0.83 11.58 -7.91
CA PRO A 169 1.27 12.97 -8.12
C PRO A 169 1.47 13.79 -6.85
N GLN A 170 0.93 13.33 -5.72
CA GLN A 170 1.08 13.99 -4.43
C GLN A 170 2.27 13.46 -3.61
N TYR A 171 2.97 12.44 -4.11
CA TYR A 171 4.14 11.89 -3.44
C TYR A 171 5.41 12.28 -4.18
N ILE A 172 6.45 12.50 -3.39
CA ILE A 172 7.80 12.78 -3.84
C ILE A 172 8.62 11.54 -3.55
N VAL A 173 9.33 11.04 -4.55
CA VAL A 173 10.24 9.91 -4.43
C VAL A 173 11.68 10.41 -4.34
N ASN A 174 12.47 9.82 -3.45
CA ASN A 174 13.92 9.97 -3.45
C ASN A 174 14.52 8.79 -4.24
N PRO A 175 15.16 9.03 -5.41
CA PRO A 175 15.69 7.95 -6.24
C PRO A 175 16.84 7.17 -5.58
N GLU A 176 17.62 7.82 -4.70
CA GLU A 176 18.76 7.22 -4.00
C GLU A 176 18.32 6.29 -2.86
N THR A 177 17.23 6.60 -2.16
CA THR A 177 16.77 5.79 -1.02
C THR A 177 15.52 4.95 -1.34
N SER A 178 14.91 5.16 -2.50
CA SER A 178 13.60 4.63 -2.88
C SER A 178 12.48 4.99 -1.87
N GLU A 179 12.68 6.04 -1.07
CA GLU A 179 11.70 6.52 -0.09
C GLU A 179 10.62 7.36 -0.78
N TRP A 180 9.37 7.10 -0.43
CA TRP A 180 8.21 7.85 -0.92
C TRP A 180 7.60 8.63 0.23
N ARG A 181 7.39 9.94 0.03
CA ARG A 181 6.80 10.82 1.04
C ARG A 181 5.74 11.72 0.44
N HIS A 182 4.65 11.97 1.15
CA HIS A 182 3.66 12.95 0.73
C HIS A 182 4.28 14.37 0.68
N HIS A 183 3.96 15.16 -0.33
CA HIS A 183 4.54 16.49 -0.54
C HIS A 183 4.28 17.48 0.60
N SER A 184 3.24 17.24 1.42
CA SER A 184 2.92 18.06 2.59
C SER A 184 3.71 17.66 3.85
N ASN A 185 4.30 16.47 3.85
CA ASN A 185 5.07 15.93 4.97
C ASN A 185 6.58 16.24 4.83
N THR A 186 6.90 17.49 4.50
CA THR A 186 8.29 17.95 4.27
C THR A 186 8.98 18.44 5.54
N VAL A 187 8.20 18.80 6.56
CA VAL A 187 8.70 19.23 7.86
C VAL A 187 8.21 18.20 8.88
N PHE A 188 9.15 17.53 9.54
CA PHE A 188 8.89 16.65 10.68
C PHE A 188 8.37 17.45 11.89
N ARG A 189 7.21 18.13 11.76
CA ARG A 189 6.67 19.04 12.77
C ARG A 189 6.42 18.33 14.10
N ASP A 190 6.16 17.02 14.03
CA ASP A 190 5.77 16.15 15.13
C ASP A 190 6.83 15.11 15.53
N ARG A 191 8.03 15.15 14.92
CA ARG A 191 9.09 14.18 15.27
C ARG A 191 9.57 14.43 16.69
N LYS A 192 9.31 13.44 17.54
CA LYS A 192 9.83 13.35 18.90
C LYS A 192 11.24 12.79 18.83
N TRP A 193 12.15 13.41 19.56
CA TRP A 193 13.53 12.93 19.68
C TRP A 193 13.72 12.36 21.07
N LEU A 194 14.46 11.26 21.20
CA LEU A 194 14.77 10.70 22.52
C LEU A 194 15.45 11.74 23.43
N GLY A 195 16.24 12.66 22.86
CA GLY A 195 16.85 13.76 23.61
C GLY A 195 15.87 14.82 24.15
N GLN A 196 14.59 14.79 23.75
CA GLN A 196 13.54 15.64 24.34
C GLN A 196 12.95 15.03 25.63
N ILE A 197 13.28 13.78 25.94
CA ILE A 197 12.87 13.12 27.17
C ILE A 197 13.73 13.66 28.31
N ARG A 198 13.08 14.12 29.39
CA ARG A 198 13.73 14.59 30.60
C ARG A 198 13.37 13.70 31.77
N TYR A 199 14.32 13.52 32.69
CA TYR A 199 14.17 12.69 33.90
C TYR A 199 14.36 13.49 35.20
N VAL A 200 14.15 14.82 35.17
CA VAL A 200 14.52 15.76 36.24
C VAL A 200 13.93 15.37 37.61
N ASP A 201 12.73 14.78 37.64
CA ASP A 201 12.02 14.42 38.88
C ASP A 201 11.90 12.89 39.10
N GLY A 202 12.80 12.09 38.51
CA GLY A 202 12.69 10.62 38.56
C GLY A 202 11.50 10.05 37.78
N LYS A 203 10.84 10.88 36.96
CA LYS A 203 9.75 10.52 36.06
C LYS A 203 10.12 10.87 34.63
N MET A 204 9.66 10.05 33.68
CA MET A 204 9.80 10.34 32.25
C MET A 204 8.87 11.50 31.88
N ALA A 205 9.44 12.67 31.60
CA ALA A 205 8.71 13.84 31.13
C ALA A 205 9.06 14.12 29.66
N VAL A 206 8.04 14.34 28.84
CA VAL A 206 8.19 14.71 27.41
C VAL A 206 7.48 16.02 27.18
N HIS A 207 8.15 16.99 26.55
CA HIS A 207 7.48 18.23 26.16
C HIS A 207 6.58 17.98 24.96
N GLU A 208 5.28 17.85 25.20
CA GLU A 208 4.30 17.74 24.13
C GLU A 208 4.03 19.12 23.52
N ARG A 209 4.44 19.30 22.26
CA ARG A 209 4.04 20.47 21.48
C ARG A 209 2.56 20.30 21.13
N LYS A 210 1.70 21.24 21.54
CA LYS A 210 0.28 21.25 21.15
C LYS A 210 0.18 21.51 19.65
N VAL A 211 -0.15 20.47 18.88
CA VAL A 211 -0.42 20.60 17.44
C VAL A 211 -1.77 21.30 17.29
N SER A 212 -1.75 22.52 16.74
CA SER A 212 -2.97 23.28 16.45
C SER A 212 -3.52 22.84 15.09
N GLY A 213 -4.83 22.54 15.01
CA GLY A 213 -5.52 22.26 13.74
C GLY A 213 -5.71 20.79 13.38
N VAL A 214 -5.54 19.85 14.32
CA VAL A 214 -5.81 18.42 14.09
C VAL A 214 -7.32 18.24 13.88
N ALA A 215 -7.74 17.96 12.64
CA ALA A 215 -9.06 17.41 12.38
C ALA A 215 -9.25 16.17 13.27
N SER A 216 -10.45 15.94 13.78
CA SER A 216 -10.72 14.75 14.60
C SER A 216 -10.24 13.51 13.86
N CYS A 217 -9.43 12.69 14.54
CA CYS A 217 -9.07 11.37 14.03
C CYS A 217 -10.37 10.59 13.79
N PRO A 218 -10.48 9.82 12.69
CA PRO A 218 -11.63 8.97 12.48
C PRO A 218 -11.94 8.12 13.70
N SER A 219 -13.22 8.03 14.04
CA SER A 219 -13.71 7.36 15.25
C SER A 219 -13.82 5.84 15.09
N ASP A 220 -14.00 5.36 13.85
CA ASP A 220 -14.06 3.95 13.51
C ASP A 220 -13.48 3.63 12.12
N TYR A 221 -13.45 2.33 11.79
CA TYR A 221 -12.93 1.85 10.50
C TYR A 221 -13.76 2.32 9.29
N GLY A 222 -15.08 2.53 9.45
CA GLY A 222 -15.94 3.03 8.37
C GLY A 222 -15.61 4.47 8.01
N GLU A 223 -15.42 5.32 9.02
CA GLU A 223 -15.00 6.70 8.85
C GLU A 223 -13.58 6.81 8.25
N CYS A 224 -12.65 5.92 8.65
CA CYS A 224 -11.34 5.80 8.01
C CYS A 224 -11.47 5.54 6.50
N LEU A 225 -12.26 4.54 6.11
CA LEU A 225 -12.46 4.17 4.71
C LEU A 225 -13.15 5.28 3.91
N GLN A 226 -14.13 5.97 4.51
CA GLN A 226 -14.81 7.09 3.87
C GLN A 226 -13.87 8.28 3.66
N THR A 227 -13.03 8.58 4.67
CA THR A 227 -12.00 9.63 4.58
C THR A 227 -11.00 9.31 3.47
N ALA A 228 -10.54 8.07 3.39
CA ALA A 228 -9.66 7.61 2.31
C ALA A 228 -10.32 7.78 0.92
N ARG A 229 -11.60 7.43 0.79
CA ARG A 229 -12.36 7.60 -0.46
C ARG A 229 -12.46 9.06 -0.88
N ASN A 230 -12.71 9.95 0.08
CA ASN A 230 -12.72 11.39 -0.16
C ASN A 230 -11.34 11.90 -0.62
N THR A 231 -10.25 11.37 -0.06
CA THR A 231 -8.87 11.68 -0.48
C THR A 231 -8.61 11.26 -1.93
N PHE A 232 -8.98 10.03 -2.32
CA PHE A 232 -8.86 9.57 -3.72
C PHE A 232 -9.70 10.42 -4.69
N ASN A 233 -10.94 10.77 -4.31
CA ASN A 233 -11.82 11.60 -5.13
C ASN A 233 -11.27 13.03 -5.35
N LYS A 234 -10.54 13.58 -4.37
CA LYS A 234 -9.89 14.89 -4.48
C LYS A 234 -8.62 14.85 -5.33
N ALA A 235 -8.02 13.68 -5.53
CA ALA A 235 -6.71 13.53 -6.17
C ALA A 235 -6.66 14.13 -7.59
N ARG A 236 -7.70 13.95 -8.40
CA ARG A 236 -7.79 14.54 -9.75
C ARG A 236 -7.73 16.07 -9.73
N LYS A 237 -8.45 16.70 -8.79
CA LYS A 237 -8.43 18.16 -8.62
C LYS A 237 -7.05 18.65 -8.15
N MET A 238 -6.35 17.86 -7.34
CA MET A 238 -4.99 18.19 -6.91
C MET A 238 -3.98 18.09 -8.05
N ALA A 239 -4.09 17.04 -8.86
CA ALA A 239 -3.28 16.85 -10.05
C ALA A 239 -3.44 18.00 -11.06
N GLN A 240 -4.63 18.60 -11.17
CA GLN A 240 -4.85 19.79 -12.01
C GLN A 240 -4.19 21.06 -11.46
N ARG A 241 -4.13 21.23 -10.14
CA ARG A 241 -3.61 22.45 -9.51
C ARG A 241 -2.08 22.50 -9.47
N TYR A 242 -1.44 21.34 -9.37
CA TYR A 242 0.01 21.24 -9.20
C TYR A 242 0.61 20.35 -10.30
N PRO A 243 0.84 20.90 -11.50
CA PRO A 243 1.49 20.14 -12.57
C PRO A 243 2.91 19.76 -12.16
N LEU A 244 3.29 18.52 -12.48
CA LEU A 244 4.62 17.97 -12.28
C LEU A 244 5.40 18.07 -13.59
N GLY A 245 6.71 18.24 -13.48
CA GLY A 245 7.61 18.03 -14.60
C GLY A 245 7.68 16.55 -14.98
N ASP A 246 8.11 16.27 -16.20
CA ASP A 246 8.35 14.89 -16.61
C ASP A 246 9.51 14.28 -15.81
N GLN A 247 9.20 13.22 -15.06
CA GLN A 247 10.17 12.49 -14.24
C GLN A 247 10.87 11.37 -15.02
N CYS A 248 10.49 11.11 -16.26
CA CYS A 248 11.21 10.15 -17.12
C CYS A 248 12.67 10.59 -17.33
N VAL A 249 12.97 11.88 -17.20
CA VAL A 249 14.34 12.44 -17.26
C VAL A 249 15.29 11.86 -16.20
N MET A 250 14.77 11.23 -15.15
CA MET A 250 15.58 10.53 -14.14
C MET A 250 16.20 9.24 -14.67
N PHE A 251 15.74 8.75 -15.83
CA PHE A 251 16.14 7.47 -16.40
C PHE A 251 16.75 7.68 -17.78
N ASN A 252 17.92 7.09 -18.01
CA ASN A 252 18.45 6.89 -19.35
C ASN A 252 17.72 5.73 -20.05
N GLU A 253 18.07 5.42 -21.30
CA GLU A 253 17.39 4.37 -22.07
C GLU A 253 17.45 2.98 -21.40
N GLU A 254 18.60 2.61 -20.84
CA GLU A 254 18.83 1.32 -20.19
C GLU A 254 18.03 1.18 -18.89
N THR A 255 18.19 2.14 -17.98
CA THR A 255 17.46 2.19 -16.70
C THR A 255 15.96 2.32 -16.91
N ASN A 256 15.51 3.05 -17.93
CA ASN A 256 14.10 3.13 -18.27
C ASN A 256 13.58 1.79 -18.79
N ARG A 257 14.36 0.92 -19.45
CA ARG A 257 13.90 -0.43 -19.82
C ARG A 257 13.60 -1.29 -18.59
N LEU A 258 14.45 -1.19 -17.55
CA LEU A 258 14.29 -1.90 -16.28
C LEU A 258 13.23 -1.32 -15.34
N ARG A 259 12.69 -0.12 -15.62
CA ARG A 259 11.60 0.46 -14.83
C ARG A 259 10.33 -0.40 -14.92
N TRP A 260 9.89 -0.97 -13.81
CA TRP A 260 8.70 -1.83 -13.73
C TRP A 260 7.45 -1.14 -13.16
N PHE A 261 7.57 0.11 -12.72
CA PHE A 261 6.53 0.86 -12.03
C PHE A 261 6.14 2.18 -12.72
N MET A 262 4.96 2.69 -12.38
CA MET A 262 4.41 3.97 -12.84
C MET A 262 5.01 5.17 -12.09
N LEU A 263 5.33 6.23 -12.82
CA LEU A 263 5.81 7.50 -12.26
C LEU A 263 4.66 8.46 -11.86
N PRO A 264 4.88 9.35 -10.88
CA PRO A 264 3.98 10.46 -10.56
C PRO A 264 3.54 11.31 -11.76
N SER A 265 4.45 11.63 -12.70
CA SER A 265 4.11 12.39 -13.91
C SER A 265 3.15 11.62 -14.82
N GLU A 266 3.41 10.32 -15.04
CA GLU A 266 2.53 9.43 -15.82
C GLU A 266 1.13 9.28 -15.18
N ALA A 267 1.08 9.18 -13.85
CA ALA A 267 -0.19 9.11 -13.12
C ALA A 267 -0.99 10.42 -13.22
N GLN A 268 -0.31 11.57 -13.22
CA GLN A 268 -0.94 12.86 -13.43
C GLN A 268 -1.50 12.97 -14.85
N ASP A 269 -0.73 12.61 -15.86
CA ASP A 269 -1.18 12.57 -17.25
C ASP A 269 -2.46 11.73 -17.39
N LEU A 270 -2.49 10.53 -16.80
CA LEU A 270 -3.68 9.68 -16.77
C LEU A 270 -4.89 10.33 -16.10
N LEU A 271 -4.71 11.03 -14.97
CA LEU A 271 -5.80 11.75 -14.29
C LEU A 271 -6.35 12.92 -15.13
N LEU A 272 -5.50 13.52 -15.95
CA LEU A 272 -5.86 14.63 -16.84
C LEU A 272 -6.43 14.13 -18.18
N GLY A 273 -6.32 12.85 -18.49
CA GLY A 273 -6.84 12.22 -19.71
C GLY A 273 -5.78 12.07 -20.82
N ASN A 274 -4.52 12.34 -20.51
CA ASN A 274 -3.39 12.16 -21.42
C ASN A 274 -2.81 10.75 -21.22
N CYS A 275 -2.97 9.87 -22.21
CA CYS A 275 -2.52 8.48 -22.10
C CYS A 275 -1.22 8.18 -22.87
N THR A 276 -0.63 9.17 -23.53
CA THR A 276 0.49 8.96 -24.49
C THR A 276 1.81 8.61 -23.82
N ASN A 277 2.04 9.11 -22.61
CA ASN A 277 3.34 9.07 -21.95
C ASN A 277 3.49 7.91 -20.96
N VAL A 278 2.47 7.07 -20.82
CA VAL A 278 2.46 5.99 -19.83
C VAL A 278 3.17 4.78 -20.40
N LYS A 279 4.27 4.36 -19.75
CA LYS A 279 4.95 3.11 -20.10
C LYS A 279 4.00 1.91 -20.06
N THR A 280 4.08 1.05 -21.06
CA THR A 280 3.27 -0.18 -21.17
C THR A 280 4.09 -1.46 -21.16
N SER A 281 5.38 -1.39 -21.51
CA SER A 281 6.30 -2.52 -21.44
C SER A 281 6.70 -2.79 -20.00
N LEU A 282 6.93 -4.06 -19.67
CA LEU A 282 7.43 -4.49 -18.37
C LEU A 282 8.69 -5.33 -18.58
N PRO A 283 9.70 -5.20 -17.68
CA PRO A 283 10.90 -6.02 -17.76
C PRO A 283 10.65 -7.47 -17.32
N PHE A 284 9.66 -7.71 -16.47
CA PHE A 284 9.30 -9.04 -15.99
C PHE A 284 7.78 -9.17 -15.78
N THR A 285 7.30 -10.40 -15.69
CA THR A 285 5.92 -10.72 -15.31
C THR A 285 5.95 -11.77 -14.20
N PRO A 286 5.34 -11.50 -13.04
CA PRO A 286 5.28 -12.47 -11.94
C PRO A 286 4.74 -13.82 -12.36
N SER A 287 5.37 -14.87 -11.85
CA SER A 287 5.02 -16.25 -12.15
C SER A 287 3.60 -16.59 -11.66
N ASP A 288 2.82 -17.29 -12.48
CA ASP A 288 1.49 -17.78 -12.09
C ASP A 288 1.64 -19.03 -11.20
N TYR A 289 1.27 -18.91 -9.92
CA TYR A 289 1.28 -20.02 -8.96
C TYR A 289 -0.11 -20.62 -8.76
N GLY A 290 -0.19 -21.90 -8.40
CA GLY A 290 -1.45 -22.59 -8.14
C GLY A 290 -2.41 -21.78 -7.25
N GLY A 291 -3.60 -21.47 -7.79
CA GLY A 291 -4.64 -20.70 -7.11
C GLY A 291 -4.51 -19.18 -7.19
N SER A 292 -3.53 -18.63 -7.93
CA SER A 292 -3.39 -17.18 -8.19
C SER A 292 -4.50 -16.65 -9.12
N ARG A 293 -5.13 -17.53 -9.91
CA ARG A 293 -6.21 -17.22 -10.84
C ARG A 293 -7.26 -18.34 -10.87
N GLY A 294 -8.54 -17.98 -10.80
CA GLY A 294 -9.60 -18.87 -11.29
C GLY A 294 -9.38 -19.08 -12.79
N GLY A 295 -9.46 -20.32 -13.26
CA GLY A 295 -9.11 -20.71 -14.63
C GLY A 295 -9.67 -19.77 -15.69
N GLY A 296 -8.76 -19.09 -16.39
CA GLY A 296 -9.06 -18.12 -17.43
C GLY A 296 -7.74 -17.53 -17.93
N GLY A 297 -7.00 -18.32 -18.69
CA GLY A 297 -5.74 -17.89 -19.29
C GLY A 297 -5.99 -16.70 -20.22
N LEU A 298 -5.33 -15.58 -19.93
CA LEU A 298 -5.10 -14.53 -20.91
C LEU A 298 -3.69 -14.74 -21.44
N SER A 299 -3.62 -15.34 -22.63
CA SER A 299 -2.41 -15.38 -23.46
C SER A 299 -1.90 -13.95 -23.72
N PRO A 300 -0.58 -13.76 -23.95
CA PRO A 300 -0.02 -12.44 -24.23
C PRO A 300 -0.64 -11.84 -25.51
N PRO A 301 -0.88 -10.52 -25.58
CA PRO A 301 -1.54 -9.92 -26.73
C PRO A 301 -0.58 -9.85 -27.91
N HIS A 302 -0.91 -10.55 -28.99
CA HIS A 302 -0.36 -10.26 -30.31
C HIS A 302 -0.87 -8.89 -30.79
N HIS A 303 0.05 -8.08 -31.33
CA HIS A 303 -0.23 -6.78 -31.92
C HIS A 303 -1.22 -6.86 -33.10
N SER A 304 -2.31 -6.09 -33.03
CA SER A 304 -3.00 -5.46 -34.19
C SER A 304 -3.96 -4.38 -33.69
N PRO A 305 -4.10 -3.24 -34.38
CA PRO A 305 -4.91 -2.11 -33.93
C PRO A 305 -6.37 -2.32 -34.33
N HIS A 306 -7.33 -2.09 -33.43
CA HIS A 306 -8.61 -1.41 -33.69
C HIS A 306 -9.59 -1.50 -32.49
N SER A 307 -10.28 -0.37 -32.26
CA SER A 307 -11.60 -0.20 -31.62
C SER A 307 -11.73 -0.51 -30.11
N PHE A 308 -11.50 0.50 -29.27
CA PHE A 308 -11.92 0.51 -27.87
C PHE A 308 -13.44 0.64 -27.74
N SER A 309 -14.09 -0.38 -27.16
CA SER A 309 -15.46 -0.27 -26.64
C SER A 309 -15.47 0.59 -25.36
N ARG A 310 -16.29 1.64 -25.35
CA ARG A 310 -16.49 2.54 -24.20
C ARG A 310 -17.14 1.76 -23.05
N HIS A 311 -16.37 1.44 -22.02
CA HIS A 311 -16.94 1.01 -20.73
C HIS A 311 -17.64 2.20 -20.06
N LYS A 312 -18.92 2.00 -19.72
CA LYS A 312 -19.77 2.98 -19.05
C LYS A 312 -19.25 3.25 -17.64
N SER A 313 -19.06 4.54 -17.34
CA SER A 313 -18.71 5.05 -16.02
C SER A 313 -19.77 4.68 -14.98
N LEU A 314 -19.34 4.27 -13.79
CA LEU A 314 -20.18 3.94 -12.62
C LEU A 314 -21.00 5.12 -12.07
N SER A 315 -20.94 6.30 -12.71
CA SER A 315 -21.82 7.44 -12.42
C SER A 315 -23.23 7.30 -13.02
N SER A 316 -23.48 6.33 -13.90
CA SER A 316 -24.78 6.17 -14.58
C SER A 316 -25.75 5.20 -13.89
N LEU A 317 -25.33 4.47 -12.86
CA LEU A 317 -26.17 3.49 -12.15
C LEU A 317 -26.87 4.07 -10.91
N GLU A 318 -26.45 5.23 -10.41
CA GLU A 318 -27.10 5.90 -9.26
C GLU A 318 -28.35 6.72 -9.66
N ILE A 319 -28.57 6.97 -10.96
CA ILE A 319 -29.73 7.75 -11.44
C ILE A 319 -30.97 6.86 -11.64
N GLN A 320 -30.82 5.55 -11.84
CA GLN A 320 -31.96 4.64 -12.02
C GLN A 320 -32.52 4.05 -10.72
N LEU A 321 -31.77 4.10 -9.61
CA LEU A 321 -32.22 3.59 -8.31
C LEU A 321 -32.91 4.64 -7.43
N ASN A 322 -32.76 5.94 -7.73
CA ASN A 322 -33.39 7.03 -6.99
C ASN A 322 -34.82 7.39 -7.45
N ASN A 323 -35.37 6.71 -8.46
CA ASN A 323 -36.71 6.99 -8.99
C ASN A 323 -37.82 6.02 -8.54
N ILE A 324 -37.55 5.12 -7.59
CA ILE A 324 -38.52 4.07 -7.19
C ILE A 324 -38.99 4.15 -5.72
N ASN A 325 -38.36 4.96 -4.85
CA ASN A 325 -38.75 5.02 -3.42
C ASN A 325 -39.26 6.40 -2.97
N GLY A 326 -40.25 6.94 -3.68
CA GLY A 326 -40.94 8.19 -3.31
C GLY A 326 -42.40 7.95 -2.89
N GLN A 327 -42.64 7.47 -1.67
CA GLN A 327 -43.90 7.45 -0.89
C GLN A 327 -43.63 6.50 0.31
N GLU A 328 -43.77 6.77 1.61
CA GLU A 328 -44.48 7.76 2.43
C GLU A 328 -43.68 7.94 3.75
N VAL A 329 -43.79 9.12 4.38
CA VAL A 329 -43.42 9.35 5.79
C VAL A 329 -44.64 9.89 6.52
N ARG A 330 -45.04 9.26 7.63
CA ARG A 330 -45.66 9.99 8.76
C ARG A 330 -45.61 9.24 10.09
N ALA A 331 -45.00 9.91 11.07
CA ALA A 331 -45.25 9.88 12.52
C ALA A 331 -44.81 8.59 13.27
N ARG A 332 -44.38 8.58 14.54
CA ARG A 332 -44.49 9.48 15.70
C ARG A 332 -43.22 9.38 16.58
N ALA A 333 -42.96 10.44 17.34
CA ALA A 333 -42.04 10.46 18.47
C ALA A 333 -42.62 9.68 19.66
N ASP A 334 -41.76 9.01 20.44
CA ASP A 334 -41.91 8.90 21.89
C ASP A 334 -40.57 8.64 22.58
N SER A 335 -40.39 9.38 23.66
CA SER A 335 -39.26 9.44 24.57
C SER A 335 -39.24 8.25 25.54
N CYS A 336 -38.05 7.72 25.86
CA CYS A 336 -37.79 7.19 27.20
C CYS A 336 -36.30 7.19 27.53
N SER A 337 -35.96 7.91 28.60
CA SER A 337 -34.66 7.96 29.27
C SER A 337 -34.35 6.63 29.97
N LYS A 338 -33.07 6.25 30.00
CA LYS A 338 -32.45 5.56 31.15
C LYS A 338 -30.92 5.62 31.08
N ASP A 339 -30.35 6.31 32.05
CA ASP A 339 -28.93 6.42 32.37
C ASP A 339 -28.33 5.09 32.84
N HIS A 340 -27.12 4.77 32.36
CA HIS A 340 -26.13 4.00 33.11
C HIS A 340 -24.69 4.39 32.70
N PRO A 341 -23.76 4.51 33.66
CA PRO A 341 -22.47 5.15 33.45
C PRO A 341 -21.51 4.20 32.74
N ARG A 342 -21.00 4.59 31.56
CA ARG A 342 -19.86 3.91 30.92
C ARG A 342 -18.56 4.53 31.43
N LEU A 343 -17.81 3.75 32.22
CA LEU A 343 -16.39 3.95 32.49
C LEU A 343 -15.62 3.93 31.15
N VAL A 344 -15.28 5.11 30.63
CA VAL A 344 -14.40 5.25 29.47
C VAL A 344 -12.96 5.11 29.98
N GLY A 345 -12.42 3.90 29.86
CA GLY A 345 -10.99 3.66 30.01
C GLY A 345 -10.24 4.38 28.89
N ALA A 346 -9.37 5.33 29.26
CA ALA A 346 -8.46 5.97 28.34
C ALA A 346 -7.58 4.91 27.66
N ARG A 347 -7.81 4.67 26.37
CA ARG A 347 -6.92 3.83 25.55
C ARG A 347 -5.65 4.61 25.29
N GLU A 348 -4.56 4.16 25.90
CA GLU A 348 -3.21 4.64 25.69
C GLU A 348 -2.80 4.46 24.22
N ARG A 349 -2.12 5.48 23.69
CA ARG A 349 -1.66 5.55 22.30
C ARG A 349 -0.35 4.78 22.16
N CYS A 350 -0.33 3.77 21.31
CA CYS A 350 0.92 3.15 20.86
C CYS A 350 1.62 4.10 19.88
N TYR A 351 2.77 4.63 20.27
CA TYR A 351 3.71 5.33 19.39
C TYR A 351 4.89 4.38 19.09
N SER A 352 5.20 4.15 17.82
CA SER A 352 6.40 3.40 17.42
C SER A 352 7.65 4.27 17.56
N LEU A 353 8.70 3.64 18.10
CA LEU A 353 10.09 4.12 18.10
C LEU A 353 10.69 4.12 16.68
#